data_AF-A0A2V9JEI9-F1
#
_entry.id   AF-A0A2V9JEI9-F1
#
_cell.length_a   1.000
_cell.length_b   1.000
_cell.length_c   1.000
_cell.angle_alpha   90.00
_cell.angle_beta   90.00
_cell.angle_gamma   90.00
#
_symmetry.space_group_name_H-M   'P 1'
#
loop_
_entity.id
_entity.type
_entity.pdbx_description
1 polymer ?
#
loop_
_entity_poly.entity_id
_entity_poly.type
_entity_poly.pdbx_seq_one_letter_code
_entity_poly.pdbx_strand_id
1 'polypeptide(L)'
;MEVNSMSQSVSSNTVQALEMLLVQARTQIVKYLPRHLDADKMIYVALETVRADSYLRQCEPQTIVQAVLEASQLGLMLGNKLGHAYLAPRRDKKTSTLKCQLLIGYRGFIALAHRTGKVSSIYPAIVHQGDQFSLKLGTGRQLVHVPLLDPAKRGDWIGAYAVVEFRDGRTDFEWMARQEIEKVRQCSESASEAWSPWRRFEDEMIKKSPIRRMAKRLCLSSEDMTLVEAAVRDEYREMGIQATQAAVPTIRGPQRGQPSAGSNGQSNQAGKPAIREPQRKEGSPQSSGQAVGPANPGGSEAKQPPGGPAANSAAPPNSAQSKPITLRGVIGPMEADASGNTIRRNGRGVEYVVFKISHNGSATTLYCRRPDMVPEIARRQGREAVARVTVVTNGNHQYHMLDGFAEG
;
A
#
# COMPACT_ATOMS: atom_id res chain seq x y z
N MET A 1 -53.22 -5.87 5.51
CA MET A 1 -52.24 -4.78 5.73
C MET A 1 -50.94 -5.28 6.39
N GLU A 2 -50.95 -6.38 7.14
CA GLU A 2 -49.83 -6.81 8.00
C GLU A 2 -48.50 -7.07 7.28
N VAL A 3 -48.52 -7.52 6.03
CA VAL A 3 -47.29 -7.77 5.23
C VAL A 3 -46.38 -6.53 5.18
N ASN A 4 -46.96 -5.32 5.22
CA ASN A 4 -46.23 -4.07 5.12
C ASN A 4 -45.78 -3.48 6.48
N SER A 5 -46.35 -3.92 7.61
CA SER A 5 -45.82 -3.59 8.94
C SER A 5 -44.69 -4.56 9.35
N MET A 6 -44.79 -5.83 8.95
CA MET A 6 -43.80 -6.85 9.26
C MET A 6 -42.50 -6.70 8.46
N SER A 7 -42.55 -6.12 7.26
CA SER A 7 -41.34 -5.71 6.51
C SER A 7 -40.63 -4.51 7.15
N GLN A 8 -41.39 -3.53 7.65
CA GLN A 8 -40.85 -2.34 8.32
C GLN A 8 -40.18 -2.69 9.66
N SER A 9 -40.82 -3.51 10.50
CA SER A 9 -40.28 -3.90 11.80
C SER A 9 -38.97 -4.69 11.69
N VAL A 10 -38.88 -5.62 10.73
CA VAL A 10 -37.63 -6.34 10.42
C VAL A 10 -36.53 -5.37 9.97
N SER A 11 -36.85 -4.39 9.11
CA SER A 11 -35.86 -3.42 8.63
C SER A 11 -35.31 -2.49 9.74
N SER A 12 -36.13 -2.17 10.75
CA SER A 12 -35.70 -1.40 11.92
C SER A 12 -34.71 -2.20 12.77
N ASN A 13 -35.02 -3.47 13.06
CA ASN A 13 -34.14 -4.37 13.80
C ASN A 13 -32.76 -4.54 13.14
N THR A 14 -32.69 -4.61 11.80
CA THR A 14 -31.41 -4.73 11.08
C THR A 14 -30.51 -3.51 11.28
N VAL A 15 -31.07 -2.29 11.25
CA VAL A 15 -30.32 -1.04 11.47
C VAL A 15 -29.82 -0.98 12.92
N GLN A 16 -30.67 -1.31 13.90
CA GLN A 16 -30.29 -1.30 15.31
C GLN A 16 -29.22 -2.36 15.64
N ALA A 17 -29.29 -3.54 15.02
CA ALA A 17 -28.27 -4.58 15.14
C ALA A 17 -26.93 -4.16 14.48
N LEU A 18 -26.98 -3.49 13.32
CA LEU A 18 -25.79 -2.92 12.68
C LEU A 18 -25.13 -1.85 13.56
N GLU A 19 -25.92 -1.01 14.22
CA GLU A 19 -25.43 0.05 15.11
C GLU A 19 -24.67 -0.53 16.30
N MET A 20 -25.20 -1.57 16.95
CA MET A 20 -24.47 -2.31 17.99
C MET A 20 -23.16 -2.93 17.48
N LEU A 21 -23.17 -3.54 16.29
CA LEU A 21 -21.99 -4.19 15.71
C LEU A 21 -20.92 -3.17 15.28
N LEU A 22 -21.29 -1.99 14.80
CA LEU A 22 -20.36 -0.91 14.47
C LEU A 22 -19.73 -0.29 15.73
N VAL A 23 -20.51 -0.14 16.81
CA VAL A 23 -19.98 0.29 18.13
C VAL A 23 -19.00 -0.76 18.67
N GLN A 24 -19.32 -2.06 18.57
CA GLN A 24 -18.38 -3.13 18.94
C GLN A 24 -17.11 -3.14 18.05
N ALA A 25 -17.26 -2.83 16.76
CA ALA A 25 -16.14 -2.73 15.82
C ALA A 25 -15.29 -1.45 15.98
N ARG A 26 -15.76 -0.43 16.71
CA ARG A 26 -15.12 0.90 16.82
C ARG A 26 -13.64 0.82 17.18
N THR A 27 -13.26 -0.06 18.10
CA THR A 27 -11.84 -0.26 18.49
C THR A 27 -10.97 -0.76 17.34
N GLN A 28 -11.51 -1.60 16.45
CA GLN A 28 -10.78 -2.03 15.24
C GLN A 28 -10.80 -0.94 14.16
N ILE A 29 -11.92 -0.22 14.00
CA ILE A 29 -12.01 0.94 13.08
C ILE A 29 -10.93 1.96 13.45
N VAL A 30 -10.88 2.42 14.71
CA VAL A 30 -9.87 3.37 15.23
C VAL A 30 -8.44 2.85 15.06
N LYS A 31 -8.21 1.54 15.20
CA LYS A 31 -6.89 0.92 15.03
C LYS A 31 -6.39 0.96 13.58
N TYR A 32 -7.27 0.78 12.59
CA TYR A 32 -6.91 0.71 11.18
C TYR A 32 -7.03 2.05 10.44
N LEU A 33 -7.86 2.97 10.93
CA LEU A 33 -8.13 4.24 10.29
C LEU A 33 -6.93 5.23 10.44
N PRO A 34 -6.46 5.88 9.36
CA PRO A 34 -5.40 6.89 9.45
C PRO A 34 -5.76 8.07 10.37
N ARG A 35 -4.77 8.58 11.11
CA ARG A 35 -4.91 9.67 12.11
C ARG A 35 -5.59 10.98 11.65
N HIS A 36 -5.76 11.18 10.35
CA HIS A 36 -6.41 12.37 9.77
C HIS A 36 -7.90 12.15 9.44
N LEU A 37 -8.43 10.94 9.69
CA LEU A 37 -9.84 10.60 9.52
C LEU A 37 -10.47 10.28 10.88
N ASP A 38 -11.76 10.58 11.02
CA ASP A 38 -12.52 10.33 12.24
C ASP A 38 -13.35 9.03 12.11
N ALA A 39 -13.22 8.17 13.12
CA ALA A 39 -13.93 6.91 13.22
C ALA A 39 -15.43 7.10 13.51
N ASP A 40 -15.81 8.11 14.27
CA ASP A 40 -17.23 8.35 14.61
C ASP A 40 -17.98 8.89 13.38
N LYS A 41 -17.36 9.81 12.63
CA LYS A 41 -17.81 10.20 11.29
C LYS A 41 -17.87 9.04 10.30
N MET A 42 -16.95 8.07 10.34
CA MET A 42 -17.04 6.88 9.48
C MET A 42 -18.21 5.96 9.86
N ILE A 43 -18.42 5.71 11.16
CA ILE A 43 -19.57 4.94 11.66
C ILE A 43 -20.89 5.64 11.30
N TYR A 44 -20.98 6.95 11.53
CA TYR A 44 -22.14 7.77 11.18
C TYR A 44 -22.47 7.69 9.68
N VAL A 45 -21.48 7.88 8.80
CA VAL A 45 -21.72 7.81 7.35
C VAL A 45 -22.07 6.39 6.90
N ALA A 46 -21.53 5.35 7.52
CA ALA A 46 -21.94 3.97 7.24
C ALA A 46 -23.41 3.72 7.62
N LEU A 47 -23.83 4.12 8.83
CA LEU A 47 -25.22 4.02 9.28
C LEU A 47 -26.16 4.81 8.38
N GLU A 48 -25.81 6.03 8.01
CA GLU A 48 -26.64 6.89 7.16
C GLU A 48 -26.77 6.34 5.72
N THR A 49 -25.69 5.78 5.17
CA THR A 49 -25.71 5.12 3.85
C THR A 49 -26.67 3.92 3.85
N VAL A 50 -26.69 3.14 4.94
CA VAL A 50 -27.61 2.00 5.10
C VAL A 50 -29.04 2.44 5.39
N ARG A 51 -29.25 3.50 6.19
CA ARG A 51 -30.58 4.09 6.44
C ARG A 51 -31.20 4.64 5.14
N ALA A 52 -30.40 5.19 4.22
CA ALA A 52 -30.86 5.61 2.92
C ALA A 52 -31.25 4.44 2.00
N ASP A 53 -30.34 3.50 1.72
CA ASP A 53 -30.56 2.49 0.66
C ASP A 53 -31.32 1.23 1.15
N SER A 54 -32.47 0.94 0.54
CA SER A 54 -33.35 -0.17 0.94
C SER A 54 -32.76 -1.55 0.70
N TYR A 55 -31.80 -1.69 -0.23
CA TYR A 55 -31.08 -2.94 -0.42
C TYR A 55 -30.00 -3.12 0.65
N LEU A 56 -29.30 -2.06 1.05
CA LEU A 56 -28.35 -2.15 2.16
C LEU A 56 -29.01 -2.53 3.50
N ARG A 57 -30.27 -2.14 3.75
CA ARG A 57 -31.04 -2.62 4.92
C ARG A 57 -31.41 -4.11 4.88
N GLN A 58 -31.23 -4.78 3.74
CA GLN A 58 -31.43 -6.21 3.57
C GLN A 58 -30.11 -7.01 3.55
N CYS A 59 -28.95 -6.34 3.62
CA CYS A 59 -27.66 -7.00 3.68
C CYS A 59 -27.38 -7.59 5.07
N GLU A 60 -26.70 -8.74 5.11
CA GLU A 60 -26.17 -9.34 6.35
C GLU A 60 -25.29 -8.31 7.12
N PRO A 61 -25.65 -7.87 8.35
CA PRO A 61 -24.96 -6.76 9.02
C PRO A 61 -23.45 -6.96 9.24
N GLN A 62 -23.02 -8.20 9.47
CA GLN A 62 -21.61 -8.59 9.56
C GLN A 62 -20.81 -8.21 8.29
N THR A 63 -21.41 -8.34 7.10
CA THR A 63 -20.76 -7.99 5.82
C THR A 63 -20.63 -6.47 5.63
N ILE A 64 -21.56 -5.69 6.19
CA ILE A 64 -21.46 -4.22 6.23
C ILE A 64 -20.28 -3.80 7.11
N VAL A 65 -20.15 -4.39 8.30
CA VAL A 65 -19.02 -4.13 9.22
C VAL A 65 -17.68 -4.53 8.59
N GLN A 66 -17.61 -5.66 7.89
CA GLN A 66 -16.41 -6.06 7.13
C GLN A 66 -16.03 -5.02 6.05
N ALA A 67 -17.00 -4.50 5.30
CA ALA A 67 -16.76 -3.45 4.30
C ALA A 67 -16.30 -2.11 4.94
N VAL A 68 -16.83 -1.75 6.11
CA VAL A 68 -16.38 -0.56 6.88
C VAL A 68 -14.95 -0.74 7.41
N LEU A 69 -14.61 -1.92 7.94
CA LEU A 69 -13.25 -2.22 8.41
C LEU A 69 -12.22 -2.21 7.28
N GLU A 70 -12.56 -2.73 6.10
CA GLU A 70 -11.70 -2.65 4.93
C GLU A 70 -11.54 -1.21 4.40
N ALA A 71 -12.61 -0.41 4.41
CA ALA A 71 -12.53 1.01 4.08
C ALA A 71 -11.62 1.76 5.07
N SER A 72 -11.66 1.38 6.35
CA SER A 72 -10.76 1.89 7.40
C SER A 72 -9.30 1.52 7.10
N GLN A 73 -9.02 0.26 6.78
CA GLN A 73 -7.68 -0.25 6.42
C GLN A 73 -7.09 0.42 5.18
N LEU A 74 -7.91 0.65 4.15
CA LEU A 74 -7.52 1.39 2.96
C LEU A 74 -7.44 2.91 3.21
N GLY A 75 -7.86 3.40 4.39
CA GLY A 75 -7.92 4.82 4.70
C GLY A 75 -8.79 5.60 3.71
N LEU A 76 -9.95 5.03 3.35
CA LEU A 76 -10.90 5.59 2.40
C LEU A 76 -12.22 5.89 3.13
N MET A 77 -12.61 7.17 3.17
CA MET A 77 -13.93 7.56 3.68
C MET A 77 -15.04 6.94 2.82
N LEU A 78 -16.06 6.42 3.48
CA LEU A 78 -17.28 5.98 2.81
C LEU A 78 -18.11 7.18 2.32
N GLY A 79 -18.91 6.95 1.28
CA GLY A 79 -20.02 7.80 0.92
C GLY A 79 -19.78 8.78 -0.24
N ASN A 80 -20.89 9.14 -0.88
CA ASN A 80 -20.90 9.74 -2.22
C ASN A 80 -20.27 11.14 -2.31
N LYS A 81 -20.10 11.86 -1.18
CA LYS A 81 -19.56 13.24 -1.17
C LYS A 81 -18.09 13.31 -1.60
N LEU A 82 -17.27 12.33 -1.20
CA LEU A 82 -15.86 12.23 -1.62
C LEU A 82 -15.68 11.23 -2.76
N GLY A 83 -16.58 10.26 -2.93
CA GLY A 83 -16.47 9.21 -3.96
C GLY A 83 -15.26 8.29 -3.79
N HIS A 84 -14.73 8.19 -2.57
CA HIS A 84 -13.56 7.36 -2.26
C HIS A 84 -13.95 5.87 -2.23
N ALA A 85 -14.96 5.49 -1.45
CA ALA A 85 -15.48 4.13 -1.42
C ALA A 85 -16.98 4.09 -1.11
N TYR A 86 -17.63 3.01 -1.56
CA TYR A 86 -19.08 2.82 -1.54
C TYR A 86 -19.43 1.47 -0.91
N LEU A 87 -20.50 1.44 -0.12
CA LEU A 87 -21.16 0.21 0.31
C LEU A 87 -22.11 -0.24 -0.81
N ALA A 88 -21.85 -1.40 -1.40
CA ALA A 88 -22.68 -1.94 -2.48
C ALA A 88 -23.35 -3.26 -2.05
N PRO A 89 -24.68 -3.41 -2.21
CA PRO A 89 -25.29 -4.72 -2.10
C PRO A 89 -24.82 -5.63 -3.24
N ARG A 90 -24.64 -6.91 -2.97
CA ARG A 90 -24.40 -7.98 -3.96
C ARG A 90 -25.12 -9.23 -3.49
N ARG A 91 -25.78 -9.94 -4.40
CA ARG A 91 -26.46 -11.20 -4.07
C ARG A 91 -25.48 -12.37 -4.15
N ASP A 92 -25.40 -13.16 -3.10
CA ASP A 92 -24.56 -14.35 -3.07
C ASP A 92 -25.28 -15.52 -3.76
N LYS A 93 -24.67 -16.12 -4.80
CA LYS A 93 -25.29 -17.20 -5.57
C LYS A 93 -25.54 -18.47 -4.76
N LYS A 94 -24.71 -18.77 -3.75
CA LYS A 94 -24.77 -20.02 -2.98
C LYS A 94 -25.83 -19.94 -1.88
N THR A 95 -25.93 -18.78 -1.24
CA THR A 95 -26.83 -18.56 -0.09
C THR A 95 -28.11 -17.82 -0.47
N SER A 96 -28.18 -17.22 -1.66
CA SER A 96 -29.28 -16.34 -2.11
C SER A 96 -29.54 -15.11 -1.20
N THR A 97 -28.72 -14.90 -0.18
CA THR A 97 -28.75 -13.73 0.69
C THR A 97 -28.10 -12.52 0.02
N LEU A 98 -28.44 -11.35 0.51
CA LEU A 98 -27.81 -10.10 0.11
C LEU A 98 -26.66 -9.80 1.07
N LYS A 99 -25.49 -9.47 0.52
CA LYS A 99 -24.27 -9.17 1.27
C LYS A 99 -23.74 -7.82 0.83
N CYS A 100 -23.20 -7.05 1.77
CA CYS A 100 -22.51 -5.82 1.46
C CYS A 100 -21.08 -6.12 1.00
N GLN A 101 -20.62 -5.41 -0.01
CA GLN A 101 -19.23 -5.39 -0.44
C GLN A 101 -18.75 -3.93 -0.53
N LEU A 102 -17.48 -3.71 -0.22
CA LEU A 102 -16.84 -2.43 -0.49
C LEU A 102 -16.47 -2.35 -1.98
N LEU A 103 -16.97 -1.34 -2.67
CA LEU A 103 -16.47 -0.94 -4.00
C LEU A 103 -15.66 0.35 -3.87
N ILE A 104 -14.52 0.40 -4.54
CA ILE A 104 -13.64 1.57 -4.53
C ILE A 104 -14.05 2.48 -5.68
N GLY A 105 -14.23 3.77 -5.41
CA GLY A 105 -14.50 4.76 -6.45
C GLY A 105 -13.23 5.16 -7.18
N TYR A 106 -13.36 5.77 -8.37
CA TYR A 106 -12.17 6.23 -9.12
C TYR A 106 -11.35 7.22 -8.28
N ARG A 107 -12.01 8.07 -7.47
CA ARG A 107 -11.38 9.01 -6.54
C ARG A 107 -10.69 8.31 -5.36
N GLY A 108 -11.15 7.13 -4.97
CA GLY A 108 -10.47 6.28 -3.99
C GLY A 108 -9.14 5.76 -4.51
N PHE A 109 -9.11 5.31 -5.77
CA PHE A 109 -7.85 4.94 -6.44
C PHE A 109 -6.91 6.13 -6.61
N ILE A 110 -7.42 7.34 -6.94
CA ILE A 110 -6.62 8.58 -6.95
C ILE A 110 -6.02 8.86 -5.56
N ALA A 111 -6.82 8.78 -4.49
CA ALA A 111 -6.36 9.01 -3.13
C ALA A 111 -5.30 7.98 -2.66
N LEU A 112 -5.45 6.71 -3.05
CA LEU A 112 -4.43 5.67 -2.82
C LEU A 112 -3.16 5.92 -3.65
N ALA A 113 -3.30 6.34 -4.91
CA ALA A 113 -2.17 6.64 -5.81
C ALA A 113 -1.33 7.82 -5.32
N HIS A 114 -1.93 8.92 -4.86
CA HIS A 114 -1.17 10.01 -4.23
C HIS A 114 -0.46 9.57 -2.94
N ARG A 115 -1.02 8.61 -2.20
CA ARG A 115 -0.43 8.10 -0.94
C ARG A 115 0.87 7.32 -1.16
N THR A 116 1.14 6.83 -2.37
CA THR A 116 2.45 6.24 -2.75
C THR A 116 3.63 7.23 -2.62
N GLY A 117 3.34 8.54 -2.59
CA GLY A 117 4.36 9.58 -2.65
C GLY A 117 5.08 9.71 -4.00
N LYS A 118 4.80 8.83 -4.98
CA LYS A 118 5.44 8.77 -6.30
C LYS A 118 4.63 9.52 -7.37
N VAL A 119 3.31 9.58 -7.22
CA VAL A 119 2.38 10.29 -8.11
C VAL A 119 2.28 11.77 -7.72
N SER A 120 2.38 12.67 -8.70
CA SER A 120 2.07 14.10 -8.56
C SER A 120 0.60 14.37 -8.91
N SER A 121 0.11 13.81 -10.02
CA SER A 121 -1.26 13.97 -10.53
C SER A 121 -1.76 12.65 -11.12
N ILE A 122 -3.05 12.34 -10.97
CA ILE A 122 -3.71 11.25 -11.69
C ILE A 122 -5.19 11.57 -11.88
N TYR A 123 -5.67 11.50 -13.12
CA TYR A 123 -7.04 11.87 -13.48
C TYR A 123 -7.60 11.04 -14.64
N PRO A 124 -8.92 10.79 -14.67
CA PRO A 124 -9.60 10.17 -15.81
C PRO A 124 -10.32 11.20 -16.67
N ALA A 125 -10.57 10.86 -17.93
CA ALA A 125 -11.53 11.58 -18.77
C ALA A 125 -12.27 10.62 -19.71
N ILE A 126 -13.52 10.98 -20.04
CA ILE A 126 -14.35 10.31 -21.04
C ILE A 126 -14.21 11.08 -22.35
N VAL A 127 -14.01 10.34 -23.44
CA VAL A 127 -13.89 10.84 -24.82
C VAL A 127 -15.15 10.47 -25.58
N HIS A 128 -15.69 11.42 -26.35
CA HIS A 128 -16.92 11.32 -27.12
C HIS A 128 -16.68 11.51 -28.62
N GLN A 129 -17.67 11.17 -29.44
CA GLN A 129 -17.60 11.24 -30.90
C GLN A 129 -17.26 12.64 -31.44
N GLY A 130 -17.71 13.71 -30.78
CA GLY A 130 -17.45 15.09 -31.17
C GLY A 130 -16.14 15.69 -30.65
N ASP A 131 -15.40 14.98 -29.79
CA ASP A 131 -14.13 15.49 -29.23
C ASP A 131 -12.97 15.33 -30.21
N GLN A 132 -12.03 16.28 -30.24
CA GLN A 132 -10.79 16.08 -30.98
C GLN A 132 -9.88 15.17 -30.14
N PHE A 133 -9.69 13.93 -30.59
CA PHE A 133 -8.90 12.93 -29.90
C PHE A 133 -7.82 12.33 -30.81
N SER A 134 -6.59 12.22 -30.30
CA SER A 134 -5.48 11.56 -30.97
C SER A 134 -4.68 10.71 -29.98
N LEU A 135 -4.44 9.46 -30.34
CA LEU A 135 -3.79 8.45 -29.51
C LEU A 135 -2.62 7.83 -30.27
N LYS A 136 -1.40 8.06 -29.77
CA LYS A 136 -0.17 7.48 -30.31
C LYS A 136 0.42 6.52 -29.28
N LEU A 137 0.56 5.26 -29.67
CA LEU A 137 1.22 4.21 -28.89
C LEU A 137 2.62 3.92 -29.46
N GLY A 138 3.39 3.05 -28.80
CA GLY A 138 4.78 2.76 -29.15
C GLY A 138 5.79 3.47 -28.23
N THR A 139 7.00 3.75 -28.72
CA THR A 139 8.08 4.39 -27.94
C THR A 139 7.81 5.87 -27.67
N GLY A 140 7.30 6.61 -28.66
CA GLY A 140 6.86 8.00 -28.52
C GLY A 140 5.37 8.10 -28.19
N ARG A 141 4.98 7.67 -26.98
CA ARG A 141 3.58 7.68 -26.53
C ARG A 141 3.05 9.12 -26.44
N GLN A 142 1.84 9.35 -26.95
CA GLN A 142 1.17 10.65 -26.88
C GLN A 142 -0.35 10.45 -26.78
N LEU A 143 -1.00 11.29 -25.99
CA LEU A 143 -2.45 11.40 -25.91
C LEU A 143 -2.81 12.88 -26.00
N VAL A 144 -3.68 13.23 -26.96
CA VAL A 144 -4.23 14.57 -27.12
C VAL A 144 -5.74 14.46 -27.09
N HIS A 145 -6.38 15.29 -26.26
CA HIS A 145 -7.82 15.35 -26.12
C HIS A 145 -8.24 16.81 -25.93
N VAL A 146 -9.06 17.32 -26.86
CA VAL A 146 -9.71 18.63 -26.75
C VAL A 146 -11.22 18.38 -26.75
N PRO A 147 -11.90 18.45 -25.59
CA PRO A 147 -13.33 18.22 -25.50
C PRO A 147 -14.13 19.25 -26.29
N LEU A 148 -15.19 18.81 -26.97
CA LEU A 148 -16.17 19.72 -27.54
C LEU A 148 -17.02 20.33 -26.41
N LEU A 149 -16.91 21.65 -26.25
CA LEU A 149 -17.56 22.38 -25.14
C LEU A 149 -19.09 22.49 -25.26
N ASP A 150 -19.67 22.13 -26.41
CA ASP A 150 -21.11 22.06 -26.65
C ASP A 150 -21.64 20.63 -26.38
N PRO A 151 -22.34 20.39 -25.24
CA PRO A 151 -22.78 19.05 -24.89
C PRO A 151 -23.82 18.47 -25.86
N ALA A 152 -24.61 19.32 -26.52
CA ALA A 152 -25.65 18.89 -27.46
C ALA A 152 -25.06 18.38 -28.78
N LYS A 153 -23.82 18.76 -29.11
CA LYS A 153 -23.07 18.28 -30.29
C LYS A 153 -21.98 17.25 -29.96
N ARG A 154 -21.64 17.07 -28.68
CA ARG A 154 -20.54 16.19 -28.23
C ARG A 154 -20.78 14.70 -28.52
N GLY A 155 -22.03 14.27 -28.52
CA GLY A 155 -22.43 12.92 -28.96
C GLY A 155 -22.06 11.80 -27.99
N ASP A 156 -22.16 10.56 -28.49
CA ASP A 156 -21.97 9.33 -27.71
C ASP A 156 -20.51 9.17 -27.23
N TRP A 157 -20.31 8.56 -26.06
CA TRP A 157 -18.98 8.25 -25.58
C TRP A 157 -18.32 7.12 -26.40
N ILE A 158 -17.03 7.23 -26.70
CA ILE A 158 -16.27 6.25 -27.52
C ILE A 158 -15.21 5.48 -26.71
N GLY A 159 -14.86 5.99 -25.54
CA GLY A 159 -13.96 5.34 -24.59
C GLY A 159 -13.59 6.30 -23.46
N ALA A 160 -12.65 5.89 -22.62
CA ALA A 160 -12.09 6.72 -21.57
C ALA A 160 -10.61 6.44 -21.36
N TYR A 161 -9.88 7.43 -20.85
CA TYR A 161 -8.50 7.26 -20.43
C TYR A 161 -8.29 7.66 -18.97
N ALA A 162 -7.13 7.26 -18.45
CA ALA A 162 -6.50 7.82 -17.29
C ALA A 162 -5.10 8.34 -17.69
N VAL A 163 -4.69 9.48 -17.15
CA VAL A 163 -3.30 9.97 -17.20
C VAL A 163 -2.73 9.94 -15.78
N VAL A 164 -1.48 9.56 -15.65
CA VAL A 164 -0.67 9.71 -14.44
C VAL A 164 0.55 10.58 -14.74
N GLU A 165 0.86 11.47 -13.80
CA GLU A 165 2.10 12.22 -13.73
C GLU A 165 2.86 11.76 -12.48
N PHE A 166 4.15 11.51 -12.63
CA PHE A 166 5.04 11.12 -11.54
C PHE A 166 5.86 12.33 -11.06
N ARG A 167 6.26 12.32 -9.78
CA ARG A 167 7.07 13.40 -9.19
C ARG A 167 8.49 13.52 -9.77
N ASP A 168 8.92 12.55 -10.57
CA ASP A 168 10.17 12.59 -11.35
C ASP A 168 9.98 13.18 -12.76
N GLY A 169 8.78 13.66 -13.10
CA GLY A 169 8.45 14.28 -14.39
C GLY A 169 8.03 13.30 -15.49
N ARG A 170 8.03 11.98 -15.23
CA ARG A 170 7.50 11.00 -16.18
C ARG A 170 5.97 11.03 -16.23
N THR A 171 5.42 10.57 -17.34
CA THR A 171 3.97 10.38 -17.52
C THR A 171 3.67 8.99 -18.12
N ASP A 172 2.52 8.42 -17.77
CA ASP A 172 1.91 7.27 -18.46
C ASP A 172 0.42 7.53 -18.62
N PHE A 173 -0.21 6.81 -19.54
CA PHE A 173 -1.66 6.82 -19.70
C PHE A 173 -2.20 5.41 -19.94
N GLU A 174 -3.46 5.20 -19.61
CA GLU A 174 -4.22 4.03 -20.00
C GLU A 174 -5.41 4.49 -20.83
N TRP A 175 -5.59 3.92 -22.02
CA TRP A 175 -6.80 4.12 -22.83
C TRP A 175 -7.62 2.83 -22.82
N MET A 176 -8.94 2.98 -22.71
CA MET A 176 -9.90 1.90 -22.88
C MET A 176 -11.00 2.33 -23.85
N ALA A 177 -11.14 1.61 -24.96
CA ALA A 177 -12.26 1.81 -25.88
C ALA A 177 -13.59 1.41 -25.21
N ARG A 178 -14.72 1.94 -25.70
CA ARG A 178 -16.06 1.60 -25.19
C ARG A 178 -16.34 0.10 -25.14
N GLN A 179 -15.87 -0.65 -26.13
CA GLN A 179 -15.99 -2.11 -26.18
C GLN A 179 -15.19 -2.83 -25.06
N GLU A 180 -14.15 -2.23 -24.51
CA GLU A 180 -13.39 -2.78 -23.38
C GLU A 180 -14.06 -2.47 -22.04
N ILE A 181 -14.53 -1.23 -21.86
CA ILE A 181 -15.28 -0.83 -20.65
C ILE A 181 -16.60 -1.60 -20.58
N GLU A 182 -17.27 -1.82 -21.72
CA GLU A 182 -18.47 -2.65 -21.81
C GLU A 182 -18.21 -4.12 -21.43
N LYS A 183 -17.04 -4.68 -21.74
CA LYS A 183 -16.64 -6.02 -21.24
C LYS A 183 -16.47 -6.02 -19.72
N VAL A 184 -15.89 -4.97 -19.14
CA VAL A 184 -15.80 -4.82 -17.67
C VAL A 184 -17.20 -4.68 -17.05
N ARG A 185 -18.12 -3.96 -17.70
CA ARG A 185 -19.53 -3.91 -17.29
C ARG A 185 -20.18 -5.29 -17.32
N GLN A 186 -19.96 -6.07 -18.37
CA GLN A 186 -20.50 -7.44 -18.52
C GLN A 186 -19.94 -8.44 -17.50
N CYS A 187 -18.72 -8.24 -16.99
CA CYS A 187 -18.22 -9.01 -15.84
C CYS A 187 -19.05 -8.78 -14.58
N SER A 188 -19.67 -7.60 -14.43
CA SER A 188 -20.52 -7.28 -13.28
C SER A 188 -21.91 -7.88 -13.43
N GLU A 189 -22.15 -9.00 -12.75
CA GLU A 189 -23.42 -9.75 -12.77
C GLU A 189 -24.68 -8.90 -12.51
N SER A 190 -24.55 -7.81 -11.74
CA SER A 190 -25.63 -6.87 -11.48
C SER A 190 -25.66 -5.65 -12.42
N ALA A 191 -24.98 -5.64 -13.57
CA ALA A 191 -24.90 -4.45 -14.44
C ALA A 191 -26.24 -4.00 -15.05
N SER A 192 -27.22 -4.89 -15.14
CA SER A 192 -28.60 -4.62 -15.57
C SER A 192 -29.51 -4.11 -14.44
N GLU A 193 -29.14 -4.35 -13.19
CA GLU A 193 -29.96 -4.07 -12.00
C GLU A 193 -30.16 -2.56 -11.76
N ALA A 194 -31.36 -2.17 -11.29
CA ALA A 194 -31.67 -0.76 -11.02
C ALA A 194 -30.81 -0.17 -9.88
N TRP A 195 -30.37 -1.00 -8.93
CA TRP A 195 -29.49 -0.59 -7.83
C TRP A 195 -28.00 -0.52 -8.22
N SER A 196 -27.65 -0.93 -9.44
CA SER A 196 -26.26 -1.10 -9.89
C SER A 196 -25.48 0.22 -10.00
N PRO A 197 -24.19 0.25 -9.61
CA PRO A 197 -23.30 1.36 -9.93
C PRO A 197 -23.26 1.68 -11.43
N TRP A 198 -23.33 0.66 -12.30
CA TRP A 198 -23.34 0.82 -13.75
C TRP A 198 -24.60 1.49 -14.32
N ARG A 199 -25.68 1.60 -13.55
CA ARG A 199 -26.91 2.31 -13.95
C ARG A 199 -27.17 3.61 -13.18
N ARG A 200 -26.69 3.69 -11.93
CA ARG A 200 -26.82 4.87 -11.07
C ARG A 200 -25.67 5.89 -11.27
N PHE A 201 -24.50 5.42 -11.68
CA PHE A 201 -23.25 6.18 -11.73
C PHE A 201 -22.37 5.76 -12.93
N GLU A 202 -22.96 5.58 -14.12
CA GLU A 202 -22.27 5.10 -15.33
C GLU A 202 -20.95 5.86 -15.60
N ASP A 203 -21.00 7.20 -15.57
CA ASP A 203 -19.87 8.11 -15.72
C ASP A 203 -18.70 7.84 -14.75
N GLU A 204 -19.00 7.51 -13.49
CA GLU A 204 -18.00 7.18 -12.47
C GLU A 204 -17.38 5.80 -12.73
N MET A 205 -18.16 4.84 -13.24
CA MET A 205 -17.69 3.48 -13.59
C MET A 205 -16.86 3.45 -14.88
N ILE A 206 -17.22 4.26 -15.88
CA ILE A 206 -16.41 4.52 -17.07
C ILE A 206 -15.06 5.12 -16.64
N LYS A 207 -15.04 6.16 -15.79
CA LYS A 207 -13.81 6.79 -15.27
C LYS A 207 -12.98 5.86 -14.37
N LYS A 208 -13.63 4.99 -13.60
CA LYS A 208 -13.00 3.97 -12.74
C LYS A 208 -12.21 2.94 -13.55
N SER A 209 -12.72 2.54 -14.72
CA SER A 209 -12.17 1.44 -15.52
C SER A 209 -10.69 1.62 -15.92
N PRO A 210 -10.27 2.70 -16.62
CA PRO A 210 -8.86 2.89 -16.99
C PRO A 210 -7.98 3.16 -15.76
N ILE A 211 -8.48 3.84 -14.72
CA ILE A 211 -7.74 4.05 -13.47
C ILE A 211 -7.46 2.72 -12.76
N ARG A 212 -8.44 1.84 -12.60
CA ARG A 212 -8.24 0.53 -11.96
C ARG A 212 -7.29 -0.36 -12.76
N ARG A 213 -7.38 -0.34 -14.09
CA ARG A 213 -6.46 -1.07 -14.97
C ARG A 213 -5.03 -0.52 -14.86
N MET A 214 -4.87 0.80 -14.89
CA MET A 214 -3.59 1.49 -14.70
C MET A 214 -2.98 1.18 -13.32
N ALA A 215 -3.76 1.26 -12.25
CA ALA A 215 -3.33 1.10 -10.86
C ALA A 215 -2.54 -0.19 -10.60
N LYS A 216 -2.87 -1.29 -11.30
CA LYS A 216 -2.16 -2.57 -11.21
C LYS A 216 -0.69 -2.52 -11.66
N ARG A 217 -0.30 -1.51 -12.46
CA ARG A 217 1.06 -1.35 -13.01
C ARG A 217 1.79 -0.08 -12.58
N LEU A 218 1.15 0.84 -11.84
CA LEU A 218 1.80 2.06 -11.34
C LEU A 218 2.90 1.80 -10.29
N CYS A 219 2.93 0.58 -9.75
CA CYS A 219 3.30 0.32 -8.38
C CYS A 219 4.09 -1.00 -8.28
N LEU A 220 5.40 -0.89 -8.45
CA LEU A 220 6.35 -2.02 -8.45
C LEU A 220 7.16 -2.14 -7.15
N SER A 221 6.85 -1.33 -6.12
CA SER A 221 7.42 -1.45 -4.76
C SER A 221 6.46 -2.16 -3.81
N SER A 222 7.00 -2.84 -2.79
CA SER A 222 6.22 -3.43 -1.70
C SER A 222 5.41 -2.38 -0.91
N GLU A 223 5.87 -1.14 -0.86
CA GLU A 223 5.18 -0.01 -0.23
C GLU A 223 3.85 0.34 -0.93
N ASP A 224 3.80 0.12 -2.24
CA ASP A 224 2.67 0.49 -3.09
C ASP A 224 1.61 -0.63 -3.19
N MET A 225 1.89 -1.79 -2.60
CA MET A 225 1.10 -3.02 -2.70
C MET A 225 -0.38 -2.81 -2.36
N THR A 226 -0.69 -1.93 -1.41
CA THR A 226 -2.06 -1.54 -1.03
C THR A 226 -2.91 -1.05 -2.21
N LEU A 227 -2.33 -0.30 -3.16
CA LEU A 227 -3.07 0.16 -4.35
C LEU A 227 -3.32 -0.99 -5.33
N VAL A 228 -2.33 -1.86 -5.53
CA VAL A 228 -2.42 -3.01 -6.44
C VAL A 228 -3.43 -4.02 -5.91
N GLU A 229 -3.36 -4.37 -4.61
CA GLU A 229 -4.34 -5.23 -3.94
C GLU A 229 -5.76 -4.66 -4.01
N ALA A 230 -5.92 -3.36 -3.73
CA ALA A 230 -7.20 -2.67 -3.86
C ALA A 230 -7.77 -2.79 -5.28
N ALA A 231 -6.94 -2.56 -6.31
CA ALA A 231 -7.36 -2.63 -7.71
C ALA A 231 -7.72 -4.04 -8.18
N VAL A 232 -6.98 -5.07 -7.72
CA VAL A 232 -7.27 -6.47 -8.02
C VAL A 232 -8.51 -6.96 -7.26
N ARG A 233 -8.64 -6.64 -5.98
CA ARG A 233 -9.77 -7.08 -5.14
C ARG A 233 -11.10 -6.46 -5.56
N ASP A 234 -11.09 -5.18 -5.95
CA ASP A 234 -12.28 -4.49 -6.48
C ASP A 234 -12.70 -5.03 -7.86
N GLU A 235 -11.75 -5.43 -8.71
CA GLU A 235 -12.06 -6.12 -9.97
C GLU A 235 -12.67 -7.51 -9.74
N TYR A 236 -12.08 -8.32 -8.86
CA TYR A 236 -12.61 -9.64 -8.52
C TYR A 236 -14.04 -9.56 -7.95
N ARG A 237 -14.35 -8.51 -7.18
CA ARG A 237 -15.72 -8.24 -6.70
C ARG A 237 -16.71 -7.93 -7.80
N GLU A 238 -16.32 -7.14 -8.80
CA GLU A 238 -17.16 -6.93 -9.97
C GLU A 238 -17.39 -8.25 -10.72
N MET A 239 -16.35 -9.05 -10.94
CA MET A 239 -16.41 -10.40 -11.55
C MET A 239 -17.15 -11.47 -10.71
N GLY A 240 -17.69 -11.13 -9.53
CA GLY A 240 -18.34 -12.08 -8.62
C GLY A 240 -17.40 -13.09 -7.94
N ILE A 241 -16.08 -12.95 -8.13
CA ILE A 241 -15.05 -13.84 -7.58
C ILE A 241 -14.86 -13.53 -6.10
N GLN A 242 -15.31 -14.46 -5.25
CA GLN A 242 -15.04 -14.45 -3.81
C GLN A 242 -13.56 -14.81 -3.55
N ALA A 243 -12.68 -13.82 -3.61
CA ALA A 243 -11.29 -13.96 -3.21
C ALA A 243 -11.19 -14.48 -1.77
N THR A 244 -10.31 -15.45 -1.52
CA THR A 244 -10.06 -16.02 -0.20
C THR A 244 -9.65 -14.92 0.76
N GLN A 245 -10.40 -14.74 1.85
CA GLN A 245 -10.20 -13.62 2.77
C GLN A 245 -8.85 -13.77 3.49
N ALA A 246 -7.97 -12.77 3.33
CA ALA A 246 -6.99 -12.47 4.37
C ALA A 246 -7.79 -12.13 5.65
N ALA A 247 -7.55 -12.88 6.73
CA ALA A 247 -8.49 -12.95 7.84
C ALA A 247 -8.62 -11.61 8.61
N VAL A 248 -9.63 -10.83 8.28
CA VAL A 248 -10.17 -9.81 9.19
C VAL A 248 -10.65 -10.55 10.44
N PRO A 249 -10.24 -10.17 11.66
CA PRO A 249 -10.61 -10.91 12.87
C PRO A 249 -12.13 -10.88 13.09
N THR A 250 -12.77 -12.04 12.88
CA THR A 250 -14.23 -12.18 12.96
C THR A 250 -14.73 -11.80 14.34
N ILE A 251 -15.52 -10.72 14.43
CA ILE A 251 -16.23 -10.33 15.64
C ILE A 251 -17.32 -11.36 15.89
N ARG A 252 -17.01 -12.38 16.72
CA ARG A 252 -18.00 -13.34 17.23
C ARG A 252 -19.07 -12.56 18.00
N GLY A 253 -20.26 -12.46 17.41
CA GLY A 253 -21.45 -11.97 18.11
C GLY A 253 -21.79 -12.85 19.33
N PRO A 254 -22.58 -12.35 20.27
CA PRO A 254 -22.92 -13.08 21.50
C PRO A 254 -23.65 -14.38 21.15
N GLN A 255 -23.04 -15.52 21.49
CA GLN A 255 -23.69 -16.81 21.33
C GLN A 255 -24.79 -16.97 22.38
N ARG A 256 -26.04 -17.09 21.90
CA ARG A 256 -27.20 -17.39 22.74
C ARG A 256 -27.10 -18.86 23.16
N GLY A 257 -26.54 -19.11 24.35
CA GLY A 257 -26.24 -20.45 24.83
C GLY A 257 -27.46 -21.36 24.86
N GLN A 258 -27.32 -22.57 24.33
CA GLN A 258 -28.23 -23.69 24.57
C GLN A 258 -27.61 -24.62 25.62
N PRO A 259 -28.42 -25.23 26.51
CA PRO A 259 -27.90 -26.06 27.60
C PRO A 259 -27.33 -27.38 27.07
N SER A 260 -26.16 -27.76 27.58
CA SER A 260 -25.51 -29.04 27.26
C SER A 260 -26.16 -30.19 28.06
N ALA A 261 -26.86 -31.08 27.37
CA ALA A 261 -27.17 -32.41 27.90
C ALA A 261 -25.93 -33.30 27.80
N GLY A 262 -25.63 -34.06 28.85
CA GLY A 262 -24.49 -34.99 28.90
C GLY A 262 -24.93 -36.45 28.96
N SER A 263 -24.03 -37.35 28.55
CA SER A 263 -24.11 -38.79 28.81
C SER A 263 -22.70 -39.38 28.99
N ASN A 264 -22.61 -40.48 29.74
CA ASN A 264 -21.34 -41.05 30.18
C ASN A 264 -20.77 -42.11 29.21
N GLY A 265 -19.46 -42.04 29.01
CA GLY A 265 -18.45 -43.11 28.99
C GLY A 265 -18.71 -44.47 28.32
N GLN A 266 -17.64 -45.02 27.72
CA GLN A 266 -17.00 -46.23 28.26
C GLN A 266 -15.57 -46.42 27.72
N SER A 267 -14.86 -47.40 28.28
CA SER A 267 -13.42 -47.64 28.12
C SER A 267 -13.08 -48.75 27.13
N ASN A 268 -11.86 -48.75 26.58
CA ASN A 268 -11.05 -49.97 26.52
C ASN A 268 -9.54 -49.71 26.38
N GLN A 269 -8.75 -50.64 26.91
CA GLN A 269 -7.33 -50.85 26.61
C GLN A 269 -7.21 -52.10 25.68
N ALA A 270 -6.07 -52.55 25.15
CA ALA A 270 -4.67 -52.21 25.39
C ALA A 270 -3.81 -52.41 24.12
N GLY A 271 -2.57 -51.90 24.12
CA GLY A 271 -1.60 -52.13 23.04
C GLY A 271 -0.32 -51.30 23.20
N LYS A 272 0.77 -51.93 23.65
CA LYS A 272 2.15 -51.39 23.74
C LYS A 272 3.12 -52.56 23.46
N PRO A 273 4.38 -52.36 23.01
CA PRO A 273 5.35 -51.39 23.57
C PRO A 273 6.09 -50.60 22.44
N ALA A 274 7.24 -49.91 22.59
CA ALA A 274 8.20 -49.76 23.71
C ALA A 274 9.01 -48.44 23.61
N ILE A 275 9.70 -48.07 24.71
CA ILE A 275 10.96 -47.26 24.78
C ILE A 275 10.90 -45.76 24.34
N ARG A 276 11.58 -44.80 25.00
CA ARG A 276 11.93 -44.55 26.43
C ARG A 276 12.42 -43.08 26.55
N GLU A 277 11.80 -42.24 27.38
CA GLU A 277 12.37 -40.91 27.77
C GLU A 277 13.51 -41.07 28.80
N PRO A 278 14.19 -39.98 29.20
CA PRO A 278 13.78 -39.38 30.48
C PRO A 278 13.72 -37.83 30.50
N GLN A 279 13.00 -37.30 31.48
CA GLN A 279 12.67 -35.87 31.61
C GLN A 279 13.51 -35.12 32.67
N ARG A 280 13.82 -33.86 32.33
CA ARG A 280 13.73 -32.62 33.13
C ARG A 280 13.23 -32.70 34.60
N LYS A 281 14.01 -32.12 35.53
CA LYS A 281 13.63 -31.31 36.74
C LYS A 281 14.94 -30.80 37.41
N GLU A 282 15.14 -29.56 37.85
CA GLU A 282 14.39 -28.62 38.73
C GLU A 282 14.42 -28.99 40.23
N GLY A 283 15.02 -28.10 41.05
CA GLY A 283 15.06 -28.15 42.52
C GLY A 283 16.23 -27.36 43.13
N SER A 284 15.94 -26.31 43.92
CA SER A 284 16.92 -25.51 44.71
C SER A 284 16.91 -25.94 46.20
N PRO A 285 17.85 -25.50 47.07
CA PRO A 285 17.72 -24.18 47.71
C PRO A 285 19.09 -23.48 48.04
N GLN A 286 19.09 -22.57 49.03
CA GLN A 286 20.07 -21.47 49.22
C GLN A 286 21.23 -21.76 50.21
N SER A 287 22.30 -20.99 50.07
CA SER A 287 23.23 -20.65 51.16
C SER A 287 23.71 -19.18 51.06
N SER A 288 24.83 -18.80 51.69
CA SER A 288 25.14 -17.41 52.11
C SER A 288 26.66 -17.16 52.25
N GLY A 289 27.17 -15.92 52.34
CA GLY A 289 26.52 -14.60 52.27
C GLY A 289 27.42 -13.48 52.84
N GLN A 290 26.94 -12.21 52.85
CA GLN A 290 27.62 -10.99 53.39
C GLN A 290 28.98 -10.63 52.71
N ALA A 291 29.64 -9.47 52.93
CA ALA A 291 29.28 -8.03 52.85
C ALA A 291 30.63 -7.25 52.65
N VAL A 292 30.81 -5.92 52.49
CA VAL A 292 30.03 -4.66 52.56
C VAL A 292 30.59 -3.69 51.46
N GLY A 293 29.99 -2.50 51.22
CA GLY A 293 30.62 -1.38 50.45
C GLY A 293 31.30 -0.33 51.35
N PRO A 294 31.49 0.95 50.95
CA PRO A 294 31.45 1.54 49.58
C PRO A 294 32.64 2.50 49.27
N ALA A 295 32.92 2.84 47.99
CA ALA A 295 33.73 4.02 47.61
C ALA A 295 33.62 4.44 46.13
N ASN A 296 34.01 5.69 45.84
CA ASN A 296 34.24 6.37 44.55
C ASN A 296 35.58 7.15 44.71
N PRO A 297 36.22 7.83 43.73
CA PRO A 297 36.03 7.87 42.26
C PRO A 297 37.35 7.77 41.42
N GLY A 298 37.23 7.84 40.08
CA GLY A 298 38.17 8.61 39.23
C GLY A 298 39.24 7.87 38.38
N GLY A 299 39.52 8.44 37.20
CA GLY A 299 40.60 8.08 36.27
C GLY A 299 40.48 6.71 35.56
N SER A 300 41.24 6.40 34.49
CA SER A 300 41.88 7.20 33.43
C SER A 300 42.55 6.25 32.42
N GLU A 301 42.50 6.58 31.12
CA GLU A 301 43.38 6.10 30.03
C GLU A 301 43.73 4.59 29.85
N ALA A 302 43.09 4.00 28.82
CA ALA A 302 43.73 3.36 27.66
C ALA A 302 44.48 1.98 27.72
N LYS A 303 44.48 1.35 26.53
CA LYS A 303 45.28 0.21 25.98
C LYS A 303 44.81 -1.25 26.19
N GLN A 304 44.76 -1.92 25.03
CA GLN A 304 44.68 -3.37 24.71
C GLN A 304 46.00 -4.10 25.08
N PRO A 305 46.21 -5.41 24.79
CA PRO A 305 45.36 -6.52 24.23
C PRO A 305 45.35 -7.75 25.19
N PRO A 306 45.11 -9.06 24.83
CA PRO A 306 44.57 -9.75 23.62
C PRO A 306 43.35 -10.69 23.93
N GLY A 307 42.81 -11.57 23.06
CA GLY A 307 42.93 -11.67 21.59
C GLY A 307 42.75 -13.04 20.87
N GLY A 308 41.98 -14.02 21.36
CA GLY A 308 41.68 -15.30 20.64
C GLY A 308 41.05 -16.41 21.52
N PRO A 309 40.62 -17.58 20.99
CA PRO A 309 40.65 -18.06 19.59
C PRO A 309 39.26 -17.98 18.89
N ALA A 310 39.12 -18.53 17.67
CA ALA A 310 37.95 -18.35 16.79
C ALA A 310 37.39 -19.65 16.19
N ALA A 311 36.16 -19.56 15.65
CA ALA A 311 35.58 -20.50 14.69
C ALA A 311 35.04 -19.69 13.49
N ASN A 312 35.20 -20.19 12.26
CA ASN A 312 35.27 -19.31 11.08
C ASN A 312 34.69 -19.94 9.80
N SER A 313 33.73 -19.27 9.14
CA SER A 313 33.43 -19.40 7.70
C SER A 313 32.37 -18.38 7.26
N ALA A 314 32.38 -17.83 6.04
CA ALA A 314 33.54 -17.45 5.20
C ALA A 314 33.08 -16.27 4.30
N ALA A 315 33.76 -15.13 4.34
CA ALA A 315 33.40 -13.92 3.57
C ALA A 315 34.43 -13.63 2.46
N PRO A 316 34.04 -13.03 1.32
CA PRO A 316 34.96 -12.66 0.25
C PRO A 316 35.96 -11.59 0.71
N PRO A 317 37.25 -11.66 0.30
CA PRO A 317 38.32 -10.87 0.90
C PRO A 317 38.46 -9.44 0.35
N ASN A 318 39.15 -8.61 1.15
CA ASN A 318 39.67 -7.27 0.86
C ASN A 318 38.68 -6.15 0.51
N SER A 319 38.29 -5.42 1.55
CA SER A 319 38.29 -3.95 1.53
C SER A 319 38.89 -3.43 2.84
N ALA A 320 40.01 -2.70 2.77
CA ALA A 320 40.59 -2.05 3.95
C ALA A 320 39.61 -0.99 4.49
N GLN A 321 39.36 -1.01 5.81
CA GLN A 321 38.48 -0.03 6.46
C GLN A 321 39.17 1.33 6.56
N SER A 322 38.85 2.23 5.63
CA SER A 322 39.24 3.63 5.71
C SER A 322 38.25 4.43 6.55
N LYS A 323 38.75 5.44 7.27
CA LYS A 323 37.90 6.38 7.99
C LYS A 323 37.15 7.28 6.98
N PRO A 324 35.88 7.63 7.23
CA PRO A 324 35.22 8.67 6.48
C PRO A 324 35.91 10.02 6.75
N ILE A 325 36.29 10.69 5.68
CA ILE A 325 36.78 12.07 5.69
C ILE A 325 35.64 13.01 5.26
N THR A 326 35.88 14.32 5.38
CA THR A 326 34.94 15.35 4.93
C THR A 326 35.65 16.30 3.97
N LEU A 327 35.06 16.54 2.80
CA LEU A 327 35.57 17.43 1.76
C LEU A 327 34.59 18.58 1.56
N ARG A 328 35.05 19.83 1.74
CA ARG A 328 34.29 21.05 1.44
C ARG A 328 34.72 21.60 0.08
N GLY A 329 33.79 22.04 -0.75
CA GLY A 329 34.08 22.64 -2.05
C GLY A 329 32.85 22.75 -2.95
N VAL A 330 33.04 23.31 -4.15
CA VAL A 330 32.00 23.47 -5.17
C VAL A 330 31.79 22.15 -5.90
N ILE A 331 30.53 21.72 -6.05
CA ILE A 331 30.17 20.50 -6.77
C ILE A 331 30.18 20.76 -8.28
N GLY A 332 31.04 20.05 -9.01
CA GLY A 332 31.09 20.06 -10.47
C GLY A 332 30.00 19.20 -11.13
N PRO A 333 29.89 19.23 -12.46
CA PRO A 333 28.94 18.41 -13.21
C PRO A 333 29.20 16.91 -13.01
N MET A 334 28.17 16.10 -13.24
CA MET A 334 28.30 14.64 -13.31
C MET A 334 28.94 14.23 -14.64
N GLU A 335 29.91 13.31 -14.57
CA GLU A 335 30.64 12.80 -15.73
C GLU A 335 29.87 11.65 -16.39
N ALA A 336 29.25 11.95 -17.53
CA ALA A 336 28.57 10.96 -18.36
C ALA A 336 29.53 9.94 -19.00
N ASP A 337 29.00 8.78 -19.40
CA ASP A 337 29.69 7.84 -20.27
C ASP A 337 29.65 8.27 -21.76
N ALA A 338 30.30 7.48 -22.63
CA ALA A 338 30.34 7.72 -24.07
C ALA A 338 28.96 7.64 -24.77
N SER A 339 27.92 7.18 -24.07
CA SER A 339 26.53 7.12 -24.53
C SER A 339 25.66 8.22 -23.91
N GLY A 340 26.23 9.12 -23.10
CA GLY A 340 25.54 10.22 -22.43
C GLY A 340 24.94 9.90 -21.06
N ASN A 341 25.13 8.69 -20.51
CA ASN A 341 24.53 8.30 -19.24
C ASN A 341 25.37 8.73 -18.04
N THR A 342 24.77 9.42 -17.06
CA THR A 342 25.42 9.80 -15.79
C THR A 342 25.47 8.67 -14.75
N ILE A 343 24.60 7.67 -14.89
CA ILE A 343 24.65 6.42 -14.10
C ILE A 343 25.45 5.40 -14.91
N ARG A 344 26.59 4.98 -14.36
CA ARG A 344 27.56 4.08 -14.98
C ARG A 344 27.54 2.74 -14.24
N ARG A 345 27.76 1.63 -14.95
CA ARG A 345 27.81 0.28 -14.36
C ARG A 345 29.23 -0.28 -14.45
N ASN A 346 29.71 -0.94 -13.39
CA ASN A 346 31.04 -1.58 -13.39
C ASN A 346 30.96 -3.06 -13.83
N GLY A 347 32.12 -3.70 -14.05
CA GLY A 347 32.22 -5.10 -14.44
C GLY A 347 31.72 -6.14 -13.42
N ARG A 348 31.20 -5.71 -12.25
CA ARG A 348 30.49 -6.54 -11.26
C ARG A 348 29.00 -6.20 -11.16
N GLY A 349 28.46 -5.43 -12.12
CA GLY A 349 27.06 -5.02 -12.16
C GLY A 349 26.69 -3.87 -11.22
N VAL A 350 27.62 -3.34 -10.42
CA VAL A 350 27.35 -2.25 -9.47
C VAL A 350 27.24 -0.92 -10.20
N GLU A 351 26.17 -0.19 -9.93
CA GLU A 351 25.93 1.14 -10.49
C GLU A 351 26.54 2.25 -9.64
N TYR A 352 27.07 3.27 -10.31
CA TYR A 352 27.73 4.40 -9.70
C TYR A 352 27.64 5.66 -10.56
N VAL A 353 27.74 6.82 -9.91
CA VAL A 353 27.75 8.15 -10.52
C VAL A 353 29.09 8.78 -10.25
N VAL A 354 29.68 9.49 -11.21
CA VAL A 354 30.97 10.18 -11.05
C VAL A 354 30.76 11.69 -11.17
N PHE A 355 31.39 12.46 -10.30
CA PHE A 355 31.42 13.92 -10.36
C PHE A 355 32.66 14.45 -9.61
N LYS A 356 32.91 15.75 -9.63
CA LYS A 356 34.06 16.37 -8.92
C LYS A 356 33.59 17.31 -7.81
N ILE A 357 34.39 17.44 -6.76
CA ILE A 357 34.31 18.55 -5.79
C ILE A 357 35.59 19.37 -5.87
N SER A 358 35.47 20.69 -5.95
CA SER A 358 36.61 21.60 -6.20
C SER A 358 36.77 22.65 -5.09
N HIS A 359 37.99 22.82 -4.59
CA HIS A 359 38.32 23.78 -3.54
C HIS A 359 39.74 24.32 -3.73
N ASN A 360 39.90 25.65 -3.63
CA ASN A 360 41.18 26.36 -3.75
C ASN A 360 42.04 25.92 -4.96
N GLY A 361 41.41 25.74 -6.13
CA GLY A 361 42.06 25.31 -7.37
C GLY A 361 42.32 23.81 -7.51
N SER A 362 42.20 23.02 -6.44
CA SER A 362 42.26 21.56 -6.48
C SER A 362 40.88 20.95 -6.74
N ALA A 363 40.83 19.78 -7.40
CA ALA A 363 39.60 19.07 -7.71
C ALA A 363 39.73 17.56 -7.40
N THR A 364 38.78 17.02 -6.63
CA THR A 364 38.74 15.61 -6.23
C THR A 364 37.57 14.90 -6.91
N THR A 365 37.84 13.81 -7.63
CA THR A 365 36.81 12.97 -8.27
C THR A 365 36.13 12.08 -7.23
N LEU A 366 34.81 12.22 -7.09
CA LEU A 366 33.95 11.45 -6.19
C LEU A 366 33.13 10.43 -6.99
N TYR A 367 32.90 9.26 -6.39
CA TYR A 367 32.05 8.19 -6.93
C TYR A 367 30.92 7.90 -5.95
N CYS A 368 29.67 8.02 -6.37
CA CYS A 368 28.51 7.70 -5.54
C CYS A 368 27.89 6.37 -6.00
N ARG A 369 27.81 5.36 -5.11
CA ARG A 369 27.17 4.05 -5.40
C ARG A 369 25.66 4.03 -5.10
N ARG A 370 25.05 5.21 -5.06
CA ARG A 370 23.64 5.45 -4.70
C ARG A 370 22.96 6.25 -5.82
N PRO A 371 22.33 5.59 -6.80
CA PRO A 371 21.60 6.27 -7.88
C PRO A 371 20.48 7.20 -7.36
N ASP A 372 19.93 6.90 -6.19
CA ASP A 372 18.97 7.75 -5.46
C ASP A 372 19.53 9.13 -5.05
N MET A 373 20.85 9.30 -5.00
CA MET A 373 21.49 10.58 -4.73
C MET A 373 21.66 11.47 -5.97
N VAL A 374 21.41 10.97 -7.21
CA VAL A 374 21.55 11.76 -8.45
C VAL A 374 20.81 13.11 -8.39
N PRO A 375 19.54 13.21 -7.93
CA PRO A 375 18.84 14.49 -7.88
C PRO A 375 19.44 15.48 -6.88
N GLU A 376 20.02 15.01 -5.77
CA GLU A 376 20.64 15.85 -4.75
C GLU A 376 22.05 16.32 -5.17
N ILE A 377 22.82 15.44 -5.85
CA ILE A 377 24.08 15.82 -6.51
C ILE A 377 23.81 16.88 -7.58
N ALA A 378 22.80 16.66 -8.44
CA ALA A 378 22.37 17.61 -9.47
C ALA A 378 21.95 18.97 -8.88
N ARG A 379 21.12 18.97 -7.82
CA ARG A 379 20.67 20.18 -7.11
C ARG A 379 21.83 21.00 -6.53
N ARG A 380 22.95 20.36 -6.19
CA ARG A 380 24.15 21.00 -5.62
C ARG A 380 25.18 21.43 -6.66
N GLN A 381 25.03 21.08 -7.94
CA GLN A 381 25.97 21.52 -8.99
C GLN A 381 26.11 23.05 -9.02
N GLY A 382 27.36 23.52 -9.13
CA GLY A 382 27.72 24.94 -9.07
C GLY A 382 27.62 25.58 -7.67
N ARG A 383 27.23 24.82 -6.63
CA ARG A 383 27.12 25.30 -5.24
C ARG A 383 28.22 24.71 -4.38
N GLU A 384 28.60 25.43 -3.33
CA GLU A 384 29.45 24.87 -2.28
C GLU A 384 28.66 23.83 -1.46
N ALA A 385 29.30 22.70 -1.15
CA ALA A 385 28.76 21.67 -0.28
C ALA A 385 29.87 20.99 0.52
N VAL A 386 29.46 20.21 1.52
CA VAL A 386 30.33 19.45 2.41
C VAL A 386 30.01 17.97 2.21
N ALA A 387 30.88 17.24 1.50
CA ALA A 387 30.73 15.83 1.18
C ALA A 387 31.39 14.95 2.25
N ARG A 388 30.67 13.95 2.77
CA ARG A 388 31.20 12.87 3.62
C ARG A 388 31.64 11.71 2.71
N VAL A 389 32.90 11.30 2.87
CA VAL A 389 33.59 10.50 1.84
C VAL A 389 34.47 9.42 2.46
N THR A 390 34.31 8.17 2.03
CA THR A 390 35.16 7.04 2.41
C THR A 390 36.22 6.78 1.33
N VAL A 391 37.51 6.80 1.70
CA VAL A 391 38.63 6.69 0.76
C VAL A 391 38.98 5.21 0.51
N VAL A 392 38.48 4.63 -0.57
CA VAL A 392 38.71 3.22 -0.90
C VAL A 392 39.98 3.07 -1.73
N THR A 393 40.99 2.41 -1.17
CA THR A 393 42.22 2.03 -1.90
C THR A 393 42.03 0.69 -2.63
N ASN A 394 42.45 0.61 -3.89
CA ASN A 394 42.48 -0.62 -4.68
C ASN A 394 43.75 -0.65 -5.54
N GLY A 395 44.72 -1.49 -5.16
CA GLY A 395 46.09 -1.40 -5.68
C GLY A 395 46.69 -0.02 -5.39
N ASN A 396 47.40 0.54 -6.36
CA ASN A 396 48.00 1.88 -6.25
C ASN A 396 47.01 3.04 -6.42
N HIS A 397 45.71 2.78 -6.62
CA HIS A 397 44.70 3.81 -6.86
C HIS A 397 43.82 4.03 -5.62
N GLN A 398 43.62 5.29 -5.24
CA GLN A 398 42.65 5.71 -4.22
C GLN A 398 41.40 6.30 -4.90
N TYR A 399 40.24 5.94 -4.38
CA TYR A 399 38.94 6.36 -4.90
C TYR A 399 38.08 6.93 -3.77
N HIS A 400 37.51 8.12 -3.98
CA HIS A 400 36.69 8.80 -2.99
C HIS A 400 35.22 8.38 -3.16
N MET A 401 34.70 7.51 -2.29
CA MET A 401 33.29 7.11 -2.31
C MET A 401 32.44 8.14 -1.57
N LEU A 402 31.37 8.64 -2.18
CA LEU A 402 30.40 9.52 -1.50
C LEU A 402 29.46 8.70 -0.61
N ASP A 403 29.49 8.94 0.70
CA ASP A 403 28.59 8.33 1.69
C ASP A 403 27.33 9.19 1.90
N GLY A 404 27.49 10.51 1.77
CA GLY A 404 26.42 11.50 1.92
C GLY A 404 26.96 12.93 1.79
N PHE A 405 26.06 13.92 1.81
CA PHE A 405 26.43 15.28 2.16
C PHE A 405 26.20 15.49 3.66
N ALA A 406 27.02 16.34 4.30
CA ALA A 406 26.67 16.89 5.60
C ALA A 406 25.56 17.93 5.44
N GLU A 407 24.70 18.04 6.44
CA GLU A 407 23.84 19.20 6.61
C GLU A 407 24.70 20.44 6.93
N GLY A 408 24.26 21.59 6.44
CA GLY A 408 24.92 22.89 6.52
C GLY A 408 24.01 23.98 5.97
#